data_AF-A0A9K3D6T5-F1
#
_entry.id   AF-A0A9K3D6T5-F1
#
_cell.length_a   1.000
_cell.length_b   1.000
_cell.length_c   1.000
_cell.angle_alpha   90.00
_cell.angle_beta   90.00
_cell.angle_gamma   90.00
#
_symmetry.space_group_name_H-M   'P 1'
#
loop_
_entity.id
_entity.type
_entity.pdbx_description
1 polymer ?
#
loop_
_entity_poly.entity_id
_entity_poly.type
_entity_poly.pdbx_seq_one_letter_code
_entity_poly.pdbx_strand_id
1 'polypeptide(L)'
;MSAPQSRIRFRTDFEKHCLTNSFTKRGWTRTGGSDWHFYWASVGSVRQLFSGEKRRLTDTQIVNHFPGHYELTRKDMMHKNMKKYAKEFQKTHPDPVTNYVPHSFSLPSEYTLVEDAFRKNPKAVWIVKPTNRAH
;
A
#
# COMPACT_ATOMS: atom_id res chain seq x y z
N MET A 1 -42.92 -14.51 0.30
CA MET A 1 -41.69 -15.16 0.82
C MET A 1 -40.52 -14.26 0.46
N SER A 2 -39.84 -13.61 1.42
CA SER A 2 -38.66 -12.82 1.08
C SER A 2 -37.50 -13.76 0.75
N ALA A 3 -36.73 -13.48 -0.30
CA ALA A 3 -35.50 -14.21 -0.57
C ALA A 3 -34.61 -14.21 0.68
N PRO A 4 -33.87 -15.29 0.95
CA PRO A 4 -32.88 -15.28 2.03
C PRO A 4 -31.86 -14.20 1.66
N GLN A 5 -31.82 -13.11 2.43
CA GLN A 5 -30.74 -12.13 2.33
C GLN A 5 -29.44 -12.91 2.58
N SER A 6 -28.63 -13.09 1.54
CA SER A 6 -27.33 -13.76 1.67
C SER A 6 -26.51 -12.95 2.68
N ARG A 7 -26.38 -13.47 3.90
CA ARG A 7 -25.77 -12.73 5.00
C ARG A 7 -24.27 -12.72 4.78
N ILE A 8 -23.75 -11.59 4.30
CA ILE A 8 -22.32 -11.40 4.08
C ILE A 8 -21.57 -11.66 5.40
N ARG A 9 -20.56 -12.52 5.30
CA ARG A 9 -19.64 -12.84 6.39
C ARG A 9 -18.36 -12.04 6.25
N PHE A 10 -17.93 -11.39 7.32
CA PHE A 10 -16.68 -10.65 7.37
C PHE A 10 -15.68 -11.23 8.38
N ARG A 11 -14.40 -11.00 8.10
CA ARG A 11 -13.28 -11.33 8.97
C ARG A 11 -12.43 -10.08 9.22
N THR A 12 -11.80 -9.99 10.38
CA THR A 12 -10.74 -9.02 10.66
C THR A 12 -9.83 -9.57 11.76
N ASP A 13 -8.53 -9.27 11.65
CA ASP A 13 -7.46 -9.68 12.57
C ASP A 13 -7.09 -8.58 13.58
N PHE A 14 -7.82 -7.46 13.57
CA PHE A 14 -7.71 -6.40 14.56
C PHE A 14 -9.06 -5.75 14.83
N GLU A 15 -9.21 -5.18 16.01
CA GLU A 15 -10.46 -4.52 16.39
C GLU A 15 -10.39 -3.03 16.06
N LYS A 16 -11.19 -2.58 15.09
CA LYS A 16 -11.46 -1.15 14.86
C LYS A 16 -12.96 -0.94 14.91
N HIS A 17 -13.40 -0.23 15.94
CA HIS A 17 -14.82 0.00 16.25
C HIS A 17 -15.60 0.58 15.07
N CYS A 18 -14.99 1.48 14.29
CA CYS A 18 -15.63 2.04 13.09
C CYS A 18 -15.94 0.97 12.03
N LEU A 19 -15.07 -0.03 11.85
CA LEU A 19 -15.27 -1.11 10.89
C LEU A 19 -16.32 -2.09 11.38
N THR A 20 -16.19 -2.56 12.63
CA THR A 20 -17.10 -3.57 13.18
C THR A 20 -18.52 -3.03 13.31
N ASN A 21 -18.70 -1.78 13.75
CA ASN A 21 -20.02 -1.16 13.77
C ASN A 21 -20.61 -0.96 12.37
N SER A 22 -19.77 -0.56 11.41
CA SER A 22 -20.18 -0.36 10.03
C SER A 22 -20.68 -1.66 9.38
N PHE A 23 -20.00 -2.79 9.66
CA PHE A 23 -20.43 -4.11 9.17
C PHE A 23 -21.67 -4.64 9.90
N THR A 24 -21.73 -4.52 11.23
CA THR A 24 -22.89 -4.96 12.01
C THR A 24 -24.16 -4.18 11.63
N LYS A 25 -24.07 -2.86 11.43
CA LYS A 25 -25.20 -2.03 10.95
C LYS A 25 -25.71 -2.44 9.56
N ARG A 26 -24.87 -3.05 8.73
CA ARG A 26 -25.24 -3.64 7.42
C ARG A 26 -25.78 -5.06 7.53
N GLY A 27 -25.92 -5.61 8.74
CA GLY A 27 -26.39 -6.98 8.97
C GLY A 27 -25.34 -8.07 8.73
N TRP A 28 -24.08 -7.70 8.46
CA TRP A 28 -23.00 -8.65 8.20
C TRP A 28 -22.62 -9.40 9.48
N THR A 29 -22.13 -10.64 9.35
CA THR A 29 -21.73 -11.48 10.49
C THR A 29 -20.22 -11.68 10.53
N ARG A 30 -19.64 -11.54 11.72
CA ARG A 30 -18.22 -11.88 11.92
C ARG A 30 -18.07 -13.41 11.89
N THR A 31 -16.99 -13.88 11.27
CA THR A 31 -16.61 -15.29 11.27
C THR A 31 -15.11 -15.46 11.56
N GLY A 32 -14.76 -16.52 12.30
CA GLY A 32 -13.38 -16.97 12.47
C GLY A 32 -12.97 -18.09 11.51
N GLY A 33 -13.93 -18.64 10.76
CA GLY A 33 -13.70 -19.77 9.84
C GLY A 33 -13.09 -19.37 8.50
N SER A 34 -12.91 -20.35 7.62
CA SER A 34 -12.47 -20.14 6.23
C SER A 34 -13.58 -19.67 5.30
N ASP A 35 -14.84 -19.79 5.73
CA ASP A 35 -16.01 -19.38 4.97
C ASP A 35 -16.37 -17.93 5.27
N TRP A 36 -15.76 -17.02 4.51
CA TRP A 36 -15.93 -15.57 4.61
C TRP A 36 -16.03 -14.96 3.20
N HIS A 37 -16.61 -13.77 3.11
CA HIS A 37 -16.74 -13.03 1.85
C HIS A 37 -15.82 -11.81 1.82
N PHE A 38 -15.69 -11.11 2.96
CA PHE A 38 -14.89 -9.91 3.05
C PHE A 38 -13.91 -9.99 4.23
N TYR A 39 -12.61 -9.91 3.96
CA TYR A 39 -11.57 -9.87 4.99
C TYR A 39 -10.94 -8.48 5.05
N TRP A 40 -11.24 -7.74 6.11
CA TRP A 40 -10.49 -6.55 6.47
C TRP A 40 -9.24 -6.95 7.25
N ALA A 41 -8.16 -7.21 6.51
CA ALA A 41 -6.91 -7.77 7.01
C ALA A 41 -5.86 -6.69 7.29
N SER A 42 -4.95 -6.99 8.22
CA SER A 42 -3.72 -6.22 8.41
C SER A 42 -2.76 -6.41 7.25
N VAL A 43 -1.82 -5.47 7.08
CA VAL A 43 -0.73 -5.59 6.10
C VAL A 43 0.07 -6.89 6.30
N GLY A 44 0.26 -7.33 7.55
CA GLY A 44 0.94 -8.58 7.88
C GLY A 44 0.17 -9.80 7.35
N SER A 45 -1.14 -9.86 7.63
CA SER A 45 -2.01 -10.92 7.13
C SER A 45 -2.09 -10.96 5.61
N VAL A 46 -2.16 -9.79 4.96
CA VAL A 46 -2.21 -9.69 3.49
C VAL A 46 -0.93 -10.21 2.85
N ARG A 47 0.24 -9.88 3.42
CA ARG A 47 1.52 -10.39 2.92
C ARG A 47 1.57 -11.93 2.97
N GLN A 48 1.09 -12.52 4.05
CA GLN A 48 1.01 -13.99 4.17
C GLN A 48 -0.06 -14.60 3.24
N LEU A 49 -1.16 -13.89 3.00
CA LEU A 49 -2.23 -14.33 2.11
C LEU A 49 -1.75 -14.40 0.65
N PHE A 50 -0.91 -13.44 0.24
CA PHE A 50 -0.37 -13.38 -1.12
C PHE A 50 1.00 -14.06 -1.29
N SER A 51 1.64 -14.57 -0.22
CA SER A 51 2.94 -15.27 -0.32
C SER A 51 2.85 -16.67 -0.94
N GLY A 52 1.68 -17.11 -1.38
CA GLY A 52 1.48 -18.39 -2.07
C GLY A 52 1.39 -19.61 -1.15
N GLU A 53 1.84 -19.51 0.11
CA GLU A 53 1.80 -20.60 1.09
C GLU A 53 0.39 -20.84 1.67
N LYS A 54 -0.44 -19.79 1.73
CA LYS A 54 -1.81 -19.87 2.26
C LYS A 54 -2.80 -19.65 1.12
N ARG A 55 -3.53 -20.72 0.76
CA ARG A 55 -4.78 -20.80 -0.01
C ARG A 55 -5.10 -19.59 -0.91
N ARG A 56 -5.16 -19.84 -2.22
CA ARG A 56 -5.72 -18.88 -3.19
C ARG A 56 -7.13 -18.48 -2.76
N LEU A 57 -7.43 -17.19 -2.88
CA LEU A 57 -8.77 -16.65 -2.66
C LEU A 57 -9.77 -17.30 -3.62
N THR A 58 -10.98 -17.55 -3.14
CA THR A 58 -12.12 -17.90 -4.01
C THR A 58 -12.67 -16.67 -4.70
N ASP A 59 -13.47 -16.85 -5.75
CA ASP A 59 -14.08 -15.74 -6.50
C ASP A 59 -15.01 -14.86 -5.66
N THR A 60 -15.51 -15.40 -4.54
CA THR A 60 -16.38 -14.71 -3.58
C THR A 60 -15.62 -14.01 -2.46
N GLN A 61 -14.31 -14.19 -2.37
CA GLN A 61 -13.46 -13.69 -1.30
C GLN A 61 -12.73 -12.41 -1.71
N ILE A 62 -13.04 -11.34 -0.99
CA ILE A 62 -12.47 -10.01 -1.21
C ILE A 62 -11.62 -9.61 0.01
N VAL A 63 -10.43 -9.08 -0.25
CA VAL A 63 -9.52 -8.53 0.77
C VAL A 63 -9.27 -7.05 0.49
N ASN A 64 -9.09 -6.26 1.54
CA ASN A 64 -8.96 -4.80 1.48
C ASN A 64 -7.60 -4.28 0.97
N HIS A 65 -6.76 -5.13 0.37
CA HIS A 65 -5.43 -4.74 -0.12
C HIS A 65 -5.10 -5.44 -1.44
N PHE A 66 -4.47 -4.71 -2.36
CA PHE A 66 -3.91 -5.28 -3.57
C PHE A 66 -2.56 -5.97 -3.30
N PRO A 67 -2.24 -7.07 -4.02
CA PRO A 67 -0.89 -7.61 -4.09
C PRO A 67 0.09 -6.52 -4.55
N GLY A 68 1.27 -6.44 -3.93
CA GLY A 68 2.29 -5.45 -4.32
C GLY A 68 1.95 -3.99 -3.99
N HIS A 69 0.90 -3.70 -3.20
CA HIS A 69 0.52 -2.32 -2.84
C HIS A 69 1.67 -1.46 -2.28
N TYR A 70 2.67 -2.09 -1.65
CA TYR A 70 3.83 -1.43 -1.07
C TYR A 70 4.75 -0.76 -2.10
N GLU A 71 4.65 -1.12 -3.39
CA GLU A 71 5.39 -0.50 -4.50
C GLU A 71 5.10 1.01 -4.63
N LEU A 72 3.88 1.42 -4.24
CA LEU A 72 3.45 2.81 -4.26
C LEU A 72 3.19 3.39 -2.87
N THR A 73 3.01 2.58 -1.82
CA THR A 73 2.71 3.11 -0.47
C THR A 73 3.94 3.24 0.44
N ARG A 74 5.07 2.58 0.13
CA ARG A 74 6.33 2.81 0.83
C ARG A 74 7.13 3.90 0.14
N LYS A 75 7.75 4.80 0.93
CA LYS A 75 8.45 5.98 0.39
C LYS A 75 9.66 5.62 -0.49
N ASP A 76 10.43 4.61 -0.09
CA ASP A 76 11.57 4.12 -0.89
C ASP A 76 11.12 3.52 -2.22
N MET A 77 10.13 2.64 -2.19
CA MET A 77 9.61 2.00 -3.40
C MET A 77 8.93 2.99 -4.32
N MET A 78 8.10 3.89 -3.77
CA MET A 78 7.47 4.97 -4.54
C MET A 78 8.52 5.84 -5.21
N HIS A 79 9.54 6.30 -4.47
CA HIS A 79 10.61 7.11 -5.05
C HIS A 79 11.34 6.39 -6.19
N LYS A 80 11.75 5.13 -5.96
CA LYS A 80 12.44 4.30 -6.95
C LYS A 80 11.59 4.10 -8.21
N ASN A 81 10.31 3.78 -8.04
CA ASN A 81 9.39 3.52 -9.14
C ASN A 81 9.06 4.79 -9.93
N MET A 82 8.87 5.93 -9.25
CA MET A 82 8.67 7.22 -9.91
C MET A 82 9.91 7.66 -10.68
N LYS A 83 11.12 7.48 -10.13
CA LYS A 83 12.39 7.77 -10.83
C LYS A 83 12.56 6.89 -12.07
N LYS A 84 12.22 5.60 -11.98
CA LYS A 84 12.21 4.67 -13.12
C LYS A 84 11.22 5.13 -14.20
N TYR A 85 9.98 5.40 -13.80
CA TYR A 85 8.92 5.86 -14.70
C TYR A 85 9.31 7.16 -15.42
N ALA A 86 9.87 8.14 -14.69
CA ALA A 86 10.37 9.39 -15.26
C ALA A 86 11.37 9.16 -16.39
N LYS A 87 12.37 8.31 -16.12
CA LYS A 87 13.44 7.99 -17.06
C LYS A 87 12.91 7.26 -18.29
N GLU A 88 11.90 6.40 -18.13
CA GLU A 88 11.26 5.70 -19.24
C GLU A 88 10.39 6.64 -20.06
N PHE A 89 9.62 7.52 -19.41
CA PHE A 89 8.76 8.49 -20.07
C PHE A 89 9.54 9.50 -20.92
N GLN A 90 10.67 9.99 -20.39
CA GLN A 90 11.56 10.92 -21.10
C GLN A 90 12.16 10.36 -22.40
N LYS A 91 12.16 9.03 -22.59
CA LYS A 91 12.63 8.42 -23.85
C LYS A 91 11.66 8.64 -25.00
N THR A 92 10.38 8.79 -24.70
CA THR A 92 9.30 8.87 -25.69
C THR A 92 8.61 10.23 -25.72
N HIS A 93 8.82 11.05 -24.69
CA HIS A 93 8.23 12.37 -24.56
C HIS A 93 9.27 13.37 -24.05
N PRO A 94 9.38 14.56 -24.67
CA PRO A 94 10.35 15.58 -24.25
C PRO A 94 9.99 16.25 -22.93
N ASP A 95 8.70 16.25 -22.56
CA ASP A 95 8.23 16.94 -21.36
C ASP A 95 8.45 16.11 -20.07
N PRO A 96 9.01 16.72 -19.01
CA PRO A 96 9.26 16.02 -17.76
C PRO A 96 7.96 15.85 -16.94
N VAL A 97 7.52 14.59 -16.76
CA VAL A 97 6.31 14.25 -15.96
C VAL A 97 6.53 14.37 -14.44
N THR A 98 7.77 14.52 -13.98
CA THR A 98 8.09 14.41 -12.54
C THR A 98 8.07 15.70 -11.74
N ASN A 99 7.53 16.80 -12.26
CA ASN A 99 7.55 18.06 -11.51
C ASN A 99 6.69 18.04 -10.22
N TYR A 100 5.94 16.96 -9.99
CA TYR A 100 5.08 16.78 -8.81
C TYR A 100 5.72 15.92 -7.70
N VAL A 101 6.86 15.25 -7.97
CA VAL A 101 7.57 14.45 -6.97
C VAL A 101 8.86 15.16 -6.57
N PRO A 102 9.05 15.51 -5.28
CA PRO A 102 10.25 16.18 -4.84
C PRO A 102 11.48 15.31 -5.07
N HIS A 103 12.58 15.94 -5.49
CA HIS A 103 13.85 15.26 -5.63
C HIS A 103 14.25 14.63 -4.28
N SER A 104 14.50 13.33 -4.29
CA SER A 104 14.69 12.51 -3.10
C SER A 104 15.86 11.56 -3.32
N PHE A 105 16.44 11.08 -2.22
CA PHE A 105 17.55 10.13 -2.21
C PHE A 105 17.30 9.01 -1.20
N SER A 106 17.78 7.81 -1.52
CA SER A 106 17.71 6.62 -0.70
C SER A 106 19.01 6.42 0.06
N LEU A 107 19.00 6.67 1.37
CA LEU A 107 20.16 6.45 2.23
C LEU A 107 20.16 5.01 2.79
N PRO A 108 21.34 4.39 3.00
CA PRO A 108 22.68 4.96 2.80
C PRO A 108 23.20 4.89 1.35
N SER A 109 22.50 4.21 0.45
CA SER A 109 22.99 3.89 -0.90
C SER A 109 23.31 5.08 -1.81
N GLU A 110 22.63 6.21 -1.64
CA GLU A 110 22.77 7.40 -2.49
C GLU A 110 23.43 8.58 -1.74
N TYR A 111 24.21 8.31 -0.69
CA TYR A 111 24.82 9.34 0.14
C TYR A 111 25.71 10.32 -0.65
N THR A 112 26.53 9.83 -1.59
CA THR A 112 27.38 10.68 -2.43
C THR A 112 26.59 11.64 -3.31
N LEU A 113 25.40 11.21 -3.79
CA LEU A 113 24.51 12.06 -4.58
C LEU A 113 23.87 13.18 -3.72
N VAL A 114 23.65 12.91 -2.44
CA VAL A 114 23.20 13.92 -1.48
C VAL A 114 24.28 15.00 -1.32
N GLU A 115 25.54 14.62 -1.11
CA GLU A 115 26.66 15.57 -1.01
C GLU A 115 26.78 16.46 -2.26
N ASP A 116 26.66 15.87 -3.44
CA ASP A 116 26.68 16.62 -4.70
C ASP A 116 25.51 17.62 -4.80
N ALA A 117 24.31 17.22 -4.37
CA ALA A 117 23.14 18.10 -4.38
C ALA A 117 23.29 19.27 -3.40
N PHE A 118 23.85 19.02 -2.21
CA PHE A 118 24.17 20.06 -1.23
C PHE A 118 25.23 21.03 -1.76
N ARG A 119 26.29 20.53 -2.40
CA ARG A 119 27.33 21.39 -3.02
C ARG A 119 26.76 22.28 -4.12
N LYS A 120 25.85 21.76 -4.94
CA LYS A 120 25.20 22.51 -6.04
C LYS A 120 24.24 23.57 -5.54
N ASN A 121 23.53 23.33 -4.43
CA ASN A 121 22.62 24.31 -3.86
C ASN A 121 22.70 24.33 -2.32
N PRO A 122 23.68 25.04 -1.74
CA PRO A 122 23.91 25.06 -0.29
C PRO A 122 22.76 25.68 0.53
N LYS A 123 21.89 26.46 -0.10
CA LYS A 123 20.73 27.10 0.56
C LYS A 123 19.48 26.22 0.56
N ALA A 124 19.50 25.07 -0.12
CA ALA A 124 18.35 24.17 -0.15
C ALA A 124 18.11 23.52 1.22
N VAL A 125 16.85 23.50 1.64
CA VAL A 125 16.42 22.80 2.86
C VAL A 125 15.99 21.38 2.49
N TRP A 126 16.56 20.39 3.18
CA TRP A 126 16.26 18.98 2.96
C TRP A 126 15.55 18.37 4.17
N ILE A 127 14.65 17.41 3.92
CA ILE A 127 13.88 16.74 4.96
C ILE A 127 14.21 15.25 4.96
N VAL A 128 14.77 14.75 6.06
CA VAL A 128 15.03 13.32 6.25
C VAL A 128 13.79 12.65 6.83
N LYS A 129 13.35 11.54 6.22
CA LYS A 129 12.22 10.75 6.69
C LYS A 129 12.62 9.28 6.82
N PRO A 130 12.07 8.55 7.81
CA PRO A 130 12.24 7.10 7.87
C PRO A 130 11.51 6.43 6.71
N THR A 131 12.11 5.36 6.18
CA THR A 131 11.63 4.61 5.03
C THR A 131 10.28 3.93 5.25
N ASN A 132 10.09 3.36 6.44
CA ASN A 132 8.93 2.54 6.77
C ASN A 132 8.46 2.74 8.23
N ARG A 133 8.40 3.99 8.70
CA ARG A 133 7.64 4.34 9.91
C ARG A 133 6.52 5.30 9.53
N ALA A 134 5.32 4.76 9.49
CA ALA A 134 4.12 5.51 9.84
C ALA A 134 3.72 4.99 11.23
N HIS A 135 3.62 5.90 12.21
CA HIS A 135 3.08 5.59 13.53
C HIS A 135 1.59 5.31 13.43
#